data_AF-A0A415ZJ12-F1
#
_entry.id   AF-A0A415ZJ12-F1
#
_cell.length_a   1.000
_cell.length_b   1.000
_cell.length_c   1.000
_cell.angle_alpha   90.00
_cell.angle_beta   90.00
_cell.angle_gamma   90.00
#
_symmetry.space_group_name_H-M   'P 1'
#
loop_
_entity.id
_entity.type
_entity.pdbx_description
1 polymer ?
#
loop_
_entity_poly.entity_id
_entity_poly.type
_entity_poly.pdbx_seq_one_letter_code
_entity_poly.pdbx_strand_id
1 'polypeptide(L)'
;MYGGKVDAQNGTALTITGTGNSVSKEVVEGYYIGALAIGTADPANANVRFADNATVNLVDNAVSAIRNGGEVYVGAGTVIMNNGSKASYGGGIQNYGKITVSDGAKLYNNHAQTAGDDIDSTTYVADSASYNPPVLTFAPVGDGWILDDCKEEHPIVGWYHDGKEKLTDNAYKSWNGDGKGDAYYADEYTVSEEDVSDALALKAAHGQFCSVTYEVTGDIPSDAGAVPAAAKVKMNGSYTVAPVQTTSQSRYTFSGWRINGSGDVVTEIKDIQQDVKLIGVWTRRSSGGGGGSSKPTVDIPDDVPTSAHPAG
;
A
#
# COMPACT_ATOMS: atom_id res chain seq x y z
N MET A 1 30.33 -18.18 0.65
CA MET A 1 31.36 -18.06 1.70
C MET A 1 31.12 -19.09 2.79
N TYR A 2 32.20 -19.61 3.36
CA TYR A 2 32.22 -20.61 4.44
C TYR A 2 33.24 -20.13 5.49
N GLY A 3 32.76 -19.63 6.63
CA GLY A 3 33.61 -19.19 7.76
C GLY A 3 34.35 -17.85 7.63
N GLY A 4 33.84 -16.89 6.85
CA GLY A 4 34.47 -15.57 6.66
C GLY A 4 33.59 -14.39 7.08
N LYS A 5 34.17 -13.18 7.13
CA LYS A 5 33.45 -11.93 7.42
C LYS A 5 33.45 -11.00 6.20
N VAL A 6 32.28 -10.44 5.87
CA VAL A 6 32.15 -9.27 4.98
C VAL A 6 31.69 -8.09 5.82
N ASP A 7 32.33 -6.94 5.65
CA ASP A 7 32.03 -5.72 6.41
C ASP A 7 32.10 -4.51 5.48
N ALA A 8 30.94 -4.07 5.00
CA ALA A 8 30.82 -2.80 4.27
C ALA A 8 30.52 -1.71 5.30
N GLN A 9 31.52 -0.86 5.54
CA GLN A 9 31.49 0.13 6.61
C GLN A 9 30.70 1.38 6.21
N ASN A 10 30.32 2.19 7.20
CA ASN A 10 29.68 3.49 6.97
C ASN A 10 30.50 4.34 6.00
N GLY A 11 29.83 4.96 5.01
CA GLY A 11 30.45 5.82 4.01
C GLY A 11 31.22 5.07 2.92
N THR A 12 31.16 3.73 2.91
CA THR A 12 31.73 2.91 1.84
C THR A 12 30.68 2.55 0.79
N ALA A 13 31.13 2.15 -0.39
CA ALA A 13 30.26 1.65 -1.45
C ALA A 13 30.64 0.21 -1.83
N LEU A 14 29.63 -0.66 -1.94
CA LEU A 14 29.72 -2.01 -2.49
C LEU A 14 28.61 -2.16 -3.53
N THR A 15 28.93 -2.71 -4.69
CA THR A 15 27.92 -3.01 -5.71
C THR A 15 28.20 -4.39 -6.30
N ILE A 16 27.19 -5.26 -6.26
CA ILE A 16 27.19 -6.59 -6.86
C ILE A 16 26.07 -6.61 -7.88
N THR A 17 26.43 -6.46 -9.15
CA THR A 17 25.50 -6.43 -10.27
C THR A 17 25.64 -7.70 -11.09
N GLY A 18 24.51 -8.34 -11.40
CA GLY A 18 24.52 -9.47 -12.32
C GLY A 18 24.89 -9.04 -13.73
N THR A 19 25.67 -9.85 -14.44
CA THR A 19 26.09 -9.56 -15.83
C THR A 19 25.08 -10.05 -16.87
N GLY A 20 23.81 -10.20 -16.47
CA GLY A 20 22.83 -10.94 -17.25
C GLY A 20 23.00 -12.45 -17.18
N ASN A 21 22.08 -13.15 -17.85
CA ASN A 21 21.75 -14.54 -17.53
C ASN A 21 22.21 -15.51 -18.61
N SER A 22 23.45 -16.01 -18.50
CA SER A 22 24.04 -16.92 -19.49
C SER A 22 23.63 -18.39 -19.32
N VAL A 23 22.80 -18.71 -18.33
CA VAL A 23 22.39 -20.09 -18.04
C VAL A 23 21.10 -20.41 -18.77
N SER A 24 21.08 -21.52 -19.52
CA SER A 24 19.90 -21.94 -20.29
C SER A 24 18.76 -22.49 -19.42
N LYS A 25 19.07 -22.93 -18.19
CA LYS A 25 18.08 -23.46 -17.26
C LYS A 25 17.10 -22.37 -16.84
N GLU A 26 15.82 -22.69 -16.77
CA GLU A 26 14.79 -21.78 -16.26
C GLU A 26 15.05 -21.41 -14.80
N VAL A 27 15.33 -22.43 -13.97
CA VAL A 27 15.68 -22.30 -12.56
C VAL A 27 17.12 -22.75 -12.33
N VAL A 28 17.86 -22.00 -11.52
CA VAL A 28 19.22 -22.34 -11.09
C VAL A 28 19.19 -22.79 -9.64
N GLU A 29 19.66 -24.01 -9.39
CA GLU A 29 19.70 -24.63 -8.06
C GLU A 29 21.14 -25.02 -7.67
N GLY A 30 21.46 -24.90 -6.38
CA GLY A 30 22.78 -25.16 -5.82
C GLY A 30 22.99 -24.54 -4.43
N TYR A 31 24.08 -24.91 -3.78
CA TYR A 31 24.40 -24.39 -2.44
C TYR A 31 24.98 -22.97 -2.45
N TYR A 32 25.60 -22.57 -3.57
CA TYR A 32 26.35 -21.32 -3.70
C TYR A 32 25.84 -20.45 -4.86
N ILE A 33 24.52 -20.32 -4.95
CA ILE A 33 23.82 -19.55 -5.97
C ILE A 33 23.07 -18.40 -5.31
N GLY A 34 23.75 -17.27 -5.29
CA GLY A 34 23.26 -15.98 -4.82
C GLY A 34 24.33 -14.95 -5.15
N ALA A 35 23.96 -13.67 -5.31
CA ALA A 35 24.96 -12.60 -5.47
C ALA A 35 25.94 -12.61 -4.27
N LEU A 36 25.35 -12.78 -3.09
CA LEU A 36 26.03 -13.18 -1.86
C LEU A 36 25.42 -14.51 -1.37
N ALA A 37 26.21 -15.57 -1.39
CA ALA A 37 25.79 -16.88 -0.88
C ALA A 37 26.62 -17.28 0.36
N ILE A 38 25.94 -17.60 1.45
CA ILE A 38 26.51 -18.17 2.68
C ILE A 38 26.08 -19.63 2.77
N GLY A 39 27.05 -20.53 3.00
CA GLY A 39 26.77 -21.97 3.08
C GLY A 39 25.82 -22.31 4.23
N THR A 40 24.94 -23.29 4.03
CA THR A 40 23.99 -23.77 5.04
C THR A 40 24.54 -24.92 5.89
N ALA A 41 25.61 -25.58 5.43
CA ALA A 41 26.43 -26.48 6.25
C ALA A 41 27.49 -25.62 6.98
N ASP A 42 27.49 -25.65 8.31
CA ASP A 42 28.38 -24.90 9.22
C ASP A 42 28.38 -23.35 9.11
N PRO A 43 27.20 -22.70 9.14
CA PRO A 43 27.11 -21.25 8.98
C PRO A 43 27.60 -20.43 10.18
N ALA A 44 27.82 -21.04 11.36
CA ALA A 44 28.15 -20.36 12.62
C ALA A 44 29.37 -19.40 12.58
N ASN A 45 30.16 -19.42 11.50
CA ASN A 45 31.35 -18.59 11.34
C ASN A 45 31.26 -17.59 10.16
N ALA A 46 30.13 -17.49 9.46
CA ALA A 46 29.97 -16.58 8.34
C ALA A 46 29.06 -15.40 8.69
N ASN A 47 29.66 -14.21 8.79
CA ASN A 47 28.98 -12.99 9.19
C ASN A 47 29.09 -11.93 8.09
N VAL A 48 27.97 -11.34 7.70
CA VAL A 48 27.95 -10.22 6.75
C VAL A 48 27.32 -9.03 7.43
N ARG A 49 28.02 -7.89 7.40
CA ARG A 49 27.50 -6.62 7.89
C ARG A 49 27.58 -5.58 6.78
N PHE A 50 26.42 -5.09 6.36
CA PHE A 50 26.29 -3.85 5.61
C PHE A 50 25.88 -2.79 6.62
N ALA A 51 26.81 -1.91 7.00
CA ALA A 51 26.53 -0.89 8.00
C ALA A 51 25.47 0.10 7.48
N ASP A 52 24.73 0.71 8.41
CA ASP A 52 23.85 1.83 8.06
C ASP A 52 24.67 2.94 7.39
N ASN A 53 24.12 3.52 6.33
CA ASN A 53 24.78 4.53 5.48
C ASN A 53 25.95 4.01 4.63
N ALA A 54 26.20 2.69 4.59
CA ALA A 54 26.94 2.12 3.47
C ALA A 54 26.07 2.17 2.21
N THR A 55 26.66 2.50 1.07
CA THR A 55 25.97 2.39 -0.23
C THR A 55 26.16 0.97 -0.75
N VAL A 56 25.22 0.07 -0.46
CA VAL A 56 25.27 -1.31 -0.92
C VAL A 56 24.17 -1.55 -1.96
N ASN A 57 24.55 -1.96 -3.17
CA ASN A 57 23.61 -2.30 -4.23
C ASN A 57 23.78 -3.77 -4.63
N LEU A 58 22.75 -4.58 -4.45
CA LEU A 58 22.65 -5.96 -4.94
C LEU A 58 21.54 -5.97 -5.99
N VAL A 59 21.91 -5.89 -7.27
CA VAL A 59 20.93 -5.60 -8.34
C VAL A 59 21.13 -6.47 -9.57
N ASP A 60 20.04 -6.75 -10.27
CA ASP A 60 20.02 -7.42 -11.57
C ASP A 60 20.70 -8.81 -11.57
N ASN A 61 20.75 -9.48 -10.41
CA ASN A 61 21.32 -10.82 -10.32
C ASN A 61 20.31 -11.86 -10.81
N ALA A 62 20.76 -12.81 -11.64
CA ALA A 62 19.87 -13.87 -12.14
C ALA A 62 19.37 -14.81 -11.03
N VAL A 63 20.05 -14.85 -9.90
CA VAL A 63 19.72 -15.67 -8.71
C VAL A 63 19.41 -14.74 -7.54
N SER A 64 19.11 -15.30 -6.37
CA SER A 64 18.83 -14.52 -5.15
C SER A 64 19.93 -13.49 -4.88
N ALA A 65 19.57 -12.30 -4.41
CA ALA A 65 20.58 -11.31 -4.03
C ALA A 65 21.39 -11.82 -2.84
N ILE A 66 20.70 -12.31 -1.81
CA ILE A 66 21.30 -12.89 -0.62
C ILE A 66 20.73 -14.30 -0.42
N ARG A 67 21.60 -15.31 -0.45
CA ARG A 67 21.28 -16.65 0.04
C ARG A 67 21.99 -16.85 1.37
N ASN A 68 21.24 -16.80 2.46
CA ASN A 68 21.79 -16.77 3.81
C ASN A 68 21.66 -18.12 4.52
N GLY A 69 22.78 -18.69 4.98
CA GLY A 69 22.78 -19.73 6.01
C GLY A 69 23.26 -19.24 7.37
N GLY A 70 23.94 -18.09 7.46
CA GLY A 70 24.60 -17.55 8.66
C GLY A 70 23.95 -16.29 9.21
N GLU A 71 24.75 -15.33 9.68
CA GLU A 71 24.25 -14.07 10.25
C GLU A 71 24.51 -12.90 9.29
N VAL A 72 23.44 -12.21 8.92
CA VAL A 72 23.49 -11.07 7.99
C VAL A 72 22.80 -9.86 8.62
N TYR A 73 23.46 -8.71 8.55
CA TYR A 73 22.89 -7.41 8.86
C TYR A 73 22.86 -6.56 7.60
N VAL A 74 21.66 -6.16 7.18
CA VAL A 74 21.41 -5.28 6.03
C VAL A 74 21.02 -3.90 6.57
N GLY A 75 21.98 -2.99 6.58
CA GLY A 75 21.79 -1.64 7.09
C GLY A 75 20.97 -0.74 6.17
N ALA A 76 20.49 0.36 6.76
CA ALA A 76 19.72 1.38 6.07
C ALA A 76 20.47 1.94 4.85
N GLY A 77 19.75 2.14 3.73
CA GLY A 77 20.32 2.59 2.46
C GLY A 77 20.82 1.49 1.53
N THR A 78 20.81 0.22 1.97
CA THR A 78 21.06 -0.93 1.08
C THR A 78 19.93 -1.07 0.05
N VAL A 79 20.25 -1.38 -1.20
CA VAL A 79 19.31 -1.61 -2.30
C VAL A 79 19.41 -3.04 -2.79
N ILE A 80 18.29 -3.76 -2.73
CA ILE A 80 18.12 -5.14 -3.20
C ILE A 80 16.92 -5.17 -4.15
N MET A 81 17.19 -5.09 -5.45
CA MET A 81 16.14 -4.98 -6.48
C MET A 81 16.50 -5.76 -7.75
N ASN A 82 15.50 -6.21 -8.49
CA ASN A 82 15.62 -6.88 -9.79
C ASN A 82 16.45 -8.17 -9.74
N ASN A 83 16.54 -8.82 -8.59
CA ASN A 83 17.26 -10.08 -8.44
C ASN A 83 16.31 -11.28 -8.64
N GLY A 84 16.89 -12.47 -8.82
CA GLY A 84 16.16 -13.73 -8.67
C GLY A 84 15.37 -14.21 -9.88
N SER A 85 15.54 -13.64 -11.07
CA SER A 85 14.86 -14.12 -12.30
C SER A 85 14.95 -15.64 -12.58
N LYS A 86 15.91 -16.35 -11.97
CA LYS A 86 16.07 -17.82 -11.98
C LYS A 86 16.17 -18.46 -10.59
N ALA A 87 15.83 -17.74 -9.53
CA ALA A 87 15.77 -18.29 -8.19
C ALA A 87 14.46 -19.07 -8.02
N SER A 88 14.51 -20.23 -7.36
CA SER A 88 13.27 -20.95 -6.99
C SER A 88 12.50 -20.17 -5.92
N TYR A 89 13.21 -19.66 -4.92
CA TYR A 89 12.62 -18.95 -3.78
C TYR A 89 13.49 -17.75 -3.41
N GLY A 90 12.89 -16.71 -2.84
CA GLY A 90 13.64 -15.62 -2.22
C GLY A 90 14.50 -14.87 -3.23
N GLY A 91 13.88 -14.20 -4.19
CA GLY A 91 14.61 -13.47 -5.24
C GLY A 91 15.49 -12.36 -4.68
N GLY A 92 14.97 -11.61 -3.71
CA GLY A 92 15.78 -10.69 -2.92
C GLY A 92 16.62 -11.44 -1.91
N ILE A 93 15.94 -12.11 -0.98
CA ILE A 93 16.56 -12.82 0.15
C ILE A 93 15.99 -14.24 0.23
N GLN A 94 16.86 -15.23 0.15
CA GLN A 94 16.57 -16.62 0.54
C GLN A 94 17.30 -16.92 1.85
N ASN A 95 16.56 -16.94 2.96
CA ASN A 95 17.08 -17.04 4.31
C ASN A 95 16.82 -18.44 4.93
N TYR A 96 17.92 -19.05 5.37
CA TYR A 96 17.96 -20.23 6.23
C TYR A 96 18.72 -19.94 7.53
N GLY A 97 19.17 -18.71 7.73
CA GLY A 97 20.01 -18.25 8.83
C GLY A 97 19.30 -17.21 9.69
N LYS A 98 20.10 -16.32 10.29
CA LYS A 98 19.64 -15.09 10.92
C LYS A 98 19.88 -13.89 10.02
N ILE A 99 18.86 -13.11 9.74
CA ILE A 99 19.00 -11.86 9.00
C ILE A 99 18.17 -10.74 9.63
N THR A 100 18.78 -9.56 9.73
CA THR A 100 18.11 -8.32 10.10
C THR A 100 18.20 -7.35 8.93
N VAL A 101 17.05 -6.86 8.46
CA VAL A 101 16.93 -5.82 7.44
C VAL A 101 16.42 -4.56 8.13
N SER A 102 17.29 -3.55 8.21
CA SER A 102 16.98 -2.29 8.85
C SER A 102 15.95 -1.49 8.08
N ASP A 103 15.21 -0.67 8.81
CA ASP A 103 14.37 0.38 8.22
C ASP A 103 15.21 1.27 7.28
N GLY A 104 14.61 1.66 6.16
CA GLY A 104 15.28 2.41 5.09
C GLY A 104 16.13 1.58 4.12
N ALA A 105 16.25 0.26 4.28
CA ALA A 105 16.74 -0.61 3.21
C ALA A 105 15.64 -0.82 2.15
N LYS A 106 16.01 -0.82 0.87
CA LYS A 106 15.11 -1.09 -0.26
C LYS A 106 15.16 -2.57 -0.62
N LEU A 107 14.03 -3.26 -0.50
CA LEU A 107 13.88 -4.68 -0.81
C LEU A 107 12.53 -4.90 -1.51
N TYR A 108 12.52 -4.72 -2.82
CA TYR A 108 11.33 -4.88 -3.67
C TYR A 108 11.74 -5.13 -5.12
N ASN A 109 10.79 -5.49 -5.98
CA ASN A 109 11.01 -5.82 -7.40
C ASN A 109 12.03 -6.94 -7.61
N ASN A 110 12.16 -7.84 -6.65
CA ASN A 110 12.85 -9.09 -6.88
C ASN A 110 11.82 -10.13 -7.33
N HIS A 111 12.32 -11.23 -7.89
CA HIS A 111 11.49 -12.25 -8.52
C HIS A 111 11.93 -13.64 -8.07
N ALA A 112 10.99 -14.55 -7.90
CA ALA A 112 11.23 -15.96 -7.65
C ALA A 112 10.25 -16.80 -8.45
N GLN A 113 10.69 -17.98 -8.88
CA GLN A 113 9.87 -18.85 -9.73
C GLN A 113 8.77 -19.59 -8.96
N THR A 114 8.97 -19.80 -7.65
CA THR A 114 8.05 -20.60 -6.82
C THR A 114 7.35 -19.77 -5.76
N ALA A 115 8.10 -19.04 -4.93
CA ALA A 115 7.54 -18.27 -3.81
C ALA A 115 8.54 -17.26 -3.25
N GLY A 116 8.02 -16.19 -2.65
CA GLY A 116 8.82 -15.21 -1.94
C GLY A 116 9.70 -14.42 -2.90
N ASP A 117 9.08 -13.68 -3.81
CA ASP A 117 9.78 -12.78 -4.73
C ASP A 117 10.87 -11.96 -4.04
N ASP A 118 10.54 -11.32 -2.92
CA ASP A 118 11.46 -10.47 -2.18
C ASP A 118 12.10 -11.20 -1.00
N ILE A 119 11.32 -11.97 -0.24
CA ILE A 119 11.80 -12.72 0.93
C ILE A 119 11.23 -14.13 0.91
N ASP A 120 12.10 -15.12 1.04
CA ASP A 120 11.77 -16.47 1.50
C ASP A 120 12.64 -16.77 2.72
N SER A 121 12.05 -17.05 3.87
CA SER A 121 12.74 -17.42 5.10
C SER A 121 12.16 -18.74 5.59
N THR A 122 12.94 -19.81 5.56
CA THR A 122 12.44 -21.15 5.83
C THR A 122 13.49 -22.05 6.49
N THR A 123 13.03 -23.10 7.15
CA THR A 123 13.94 -24.07 7.78
C THR A 123 14.63 -24.94 6.74
N TYR A 124 15.96 -25.00 6.83
CA TYR A 124 16.73 -26.02 6.12
C TYR A 124 16.94 -27.24 7.03
N VAL A 125 16.44 -28.40 6.62
CA VAL A 125 16.26 -29.60 7.47
C VAL A 125 17.53 -30.43 7.70
N ALA A 126 18.71 -29.98 7.29
CA ALA A 126 19.94 -30.75 7.50
C ALA A 126 20.38 -30.72 8.98
N ASP A 127 20.80 -31.87 9.50
CA ASP A 127 21.19 -32.09 10.92
C ASP A 127 22.29 -31.15 11.47
N SER A 128 22.96 -30.36 10.61
CA SER A 128 24.04 -29.42 10.98
C SER A 128 23.70 -27.92 10.80
N ALA A 129 22.44 -27.58 10.48
CA ALA A 129 22.05 -26.17 10.32
C ALA A 129 22.11 -25.42 11.67
N SER A 130 22.91 -24.34 11.75
CA SER A 130 23.08 -23.59 13.00
C SER A 130 21.86 -22.74 13.40
N TYR A 131 20.97 -22.45 12.44
CA TYR A 131 19.73 -21.71 12.64
C TYR A 131 18.55 -22.57 12.16
N ASN A 132 17.94 -23.29 13.11
CA ASN A 132 16.72 -24.06 12.89
C ASN A 132 15.84 -23.91 14.15
N PRO A 133 14.79 -23.06 14.10
CA PRO A 133 14.29 -22.32 12.94
C PRO A 133 15.19 -21.13 12.49
N PRO A 134 15.00 -20.60 11.27
CA PRO A 134 15.64 -19.35 10.85
C PRO A 134 15.15 -18.16 11.68
N VAL A 135 15.83 -17.02 11.59
CA VAL A 135 15.44 -15.78 12.28
C VAL A 135 15.42 -14.63 11.27
N LEU A 136 14.30 -13.93 11.17
CA LEU A 136 14.10 -12.81 10.26
C LEU A 136 13.56 -11.59 11.04
N THR A 137 14.27 -10.48 10.94
CA THR A 137 13.80 -9.16 11.39
C THR A 137 13.77 -8.22 10.19
N PHE A 138 12.69 -7.50 9.96
CA PHE A 138 12.57 -6.56 8.84
C PHE A 138 11.56 -5.46 9.15
N ALA A 139 11.67 -4.34 8.42
CA ALA A 139 10.78 -3.20 8.56
C ALA A 139 9.55 -3.31 7.63
N PRO A 140 8.49 -2.52 7.88
CA PRO A 140 7.46 -2.24 6.88
C PRO A 140 8.06 -1.77 5.54
N VAL A 141 7.26 -1.84 4.48
CA VAL A 141 7.65 -1.30 3.17
C VAL A 141 7.88 0.22 3.26
N GLY A 142 8.80 0.72 2.43
CA GLY A 142 9.17 2.14 2.46
C GLY A 142 8.28 3.03 1.58
N ASP A 143 8.30 4.33 1.88
CA ASP A 143 7.60 5.34 1.08
C ASP A 143 8.16 5.45 -0.34
N GLY A 144 7.25 5.62 -1.31
CA GLY A 144 7.60 5.84 -2.72
C GLY A 144 8.16 4.62 -3.45
N TRP A 145 8.02 3.42 -2.89
CA TRP A 145 8.33 2.17 -3.58
C TRP A 145 7.27 1.90 -4.66
N ILE A 146 7.73 1.49 -5.85
CA ILE A 146 6.88 1.28 -7.03
C ILE A 146 7.26 -0.06 -7.67
N LEU A 147 6.26 -0.89 -7.95
CA LEU A 147 6.44 -2.14 -8.68
C LEU A 147 6.89 -1.87 -10.13
N ASP A 148 7.86 -2.64 -10.62
CA ASP A 148 8.45 -2.49 -11.96
C ASP A 148 7.49 -2.87 -13.10
N ASP A 149 6.58 -3.80 -12.82
CA ASP A 149 5.54 -4.28 -13.73
C ASP A 149 4.19 -3.57 -13.57
N CYS A 150 4.13 -2.54 -12.72
CA CYS A 150 2.91 -1.80 -12.45
C CYS A 150 2.94 -0.35 -12.96
N LYS A 151 1.78 0.30 -12.97
CA LYS A 151 1.69 1.73 -13.29
C LYS A 151 2.23 2.56 -12.13
N GLU A 152 2.86 3.70 -12.40
CA GLU A 152 3.37 4.64 -11.37
C GLU A 152 2.32 5.03 -10.31
N GLU A 153 1.04 4.93 -10.67
CA GLU A 153 -0.12 5.25 -9.83
C GLU A 153 -0.44 4.17 -8.77
N HIS A 154 0.26 3.03 -8.77
CA HIS A 154 0.05 1.91 -7.85
C HIS A 154 1.28 1.72 -6.93
N PRO A 155 1.36 2.47 -5.82
CA PRO A 155 2.48 2.35 -4.90
C PRO A 155 2.47 0.97 -4.22
N ILE A 156 3.65 0.51 -3.83
CA ILE A 156 3.78 -0.58 -2.86
C ILE A 156 3.29 -0.06 -1.51
N VAL A 157 2.36 -0.78 -0.88
CA VAL A 157 1.70 -0.36 0.37
C VAL A 157 1.78 -1.38 1.49
N GLY A 158 2.33 -2.57 1.23
CA GLY A 158 2.51 -3.57 2.25
C GLY A 158 3.33 -4.77 1.81
N TRP A 159 3.60 -5.64 2.78
CA TRP A 159 4.12 -6.97 2.54
C TRP A 159 2.95 -7.91 2.31
N TYR A 160 3.05 -8.78 1.31
CA TYR A 160 2.01 -9.73 0.95
C TYR A 160 2.58 -11.13 0.92
N HIS A 161 1.80 -12.09 1.40
CA HIS A 161 2.13 -13.50 1.27
C HIS A 161 2.22 -13.88 -0.20
N ASP A 162 3.35 -14.48 -0.56
CA ASP A 162 3.66 -14.88 -1.92
C ASP A 162 4.16 -16.31 -1.92
N GLY A 163 3.22 -17.26 -1.95
CA GLY A 163 3.49 -18.69 -1.90
C GLY A 163 3.46 -19.34 -0.51
N LYS A 164 2.68 -18.78 0.42
CA LYS A 164 2.41 -19.39 1.74
C LYS A 164 1.55 -20.67 1.64
N GLU A 165 0.53 -20.65 0.78
CA GLU A 165 -0.43 -21.75 0.63
C GLU A 165 -0.06 -22.63 -0.56
N LYS A 166 -0.04 -23.95 -0.36
CA LYS A 166 0.17 -24.92 -1.43
C LYS A 166 -1.17 -25.34 -2.04
N LEU A 167 -1.28 -25.24 -3.36
CA LEU A 167 -2.43 -25.66 -4.15
C LEU A 167 -2.42 -27.18 -4.40
N THR A 168 -3.55 -27.72 -4.88
CA THR A 168 -3.78 -29.16 -5.08
C THR A 168 -2.90 -29.79 -6.17
N ASP A 169 -2.36 -28.98 -7.07
CA ASP A 169 -1.43 -29.36 -8.14
C ASP A 169 0.05 -29.22 -7.75
N ASN A 170 0.34 -28.92 -6.48
CA ASN A 170 1.66 -28.58 -5.95
C ASN A 170 2.21 -27.22 -6.37
N ALA A 171 1.43 -26.37 -7.04
CA ALA A 171 1.78 -24.96 -7.18
C ALA A 171 1.61 -24.24 -5.82
N TYR A 172 2.24 -23.07 -5.69
CA TYR A 172 2.05 -22.20 -4.54
C TYR A 172 1.16 -21.02 -4.93
N LYS A 173 0.36 -20.55 -3.99
CA LYS A 173 -0.51 -19.40 -4.20
C LYS A 173 0.32 -18.12 -4.13
N SER A 174 0.73 -17.64 -5.29
CA SER A 174 1.49 -16.40 -5.45
C SER A 174 0.60 -15.18 -5.38
N TRP A 175 1.19 -14.05 -4.95
CA TRP A 175 0.50 -12.77 -4.92
C TRP A 175 -0.01 -12.39 -6.32
N ASN A 176 -1.25 -11.87 -6.38
CA ASN A 176 -1.88 -11.33 -7.57
C ASN A 176 -2.86 -10.21 -7.20
N GLY A 177 -2.33 -8.98 -7.10
CA GLY A 177 -3.11 -7.78 -6.78
C GLY A 177 -4.06 -7.32 -7.89
N ASP A 178 -3.74 -7.65 -9.15
CA ASP A 178 -4.55 -7.29 -10.33
C ASP A 178 -5.58 -8.37 -10.71
N GLY A 179 -5.54 -9.51 -10.02
CA GLY A 179 -6.48 -10.61 -10.20
C GLY A 179 -7.93 -10.21 -9.94
N LYS A 180 -8.85 -11.01 -10.48
CA LYS A 180 -10.30 -10.87 -10.26
C LYS A 180 -10.90 -12.23 -9.89
N GLY A 181 -11.91 -12.21 -9.02
CA GLY A 181 -12.55 -13.44 -8.54
C GLY A 181 -11.50 -14.38 -7.92
N ASP A 182 -11.54 -15.65 -8.32
CA ASP A 182 -10.64 -16.69 -7.77
C ASP A 182 -9.16 -16.47 -8.10
N ALA A 183 -8.84 -15.65 -9.10
CA ALA A 183 -7.46 -15.32 -9.45
C ALA A 183 -6.86 -14.22 -8.55
N TYR A 184 -7.68 -13.48 -7.79
CA TYR A 184 -7.21 -12.45 -6.88
C TYR A 184 -6.62 -13.07 -5.62
N TYR A 185 -5.40 -12.67 -5.27
CA TYR A 185 -4.78 -13.04 -4.01
C TYR A 185 -3.83 -11.95 -3.54
N ALA A 186 -4.23 -11.20 -2.52
CA ALA A 186 -3.38 -10.21 -1.87
C ALA A 186 -3.60 -10.31 -0.36
N ASP A 187 -3.13 -11.40 0.21
CA ASP A 187 -3.13 -11.63 1.66
C ASP A 187 -1.97 -10.86 2.30
N GLU A 188 -2.30 -9.79 3.02
CA GLU A 188 -1.28 -8.90 3.60
C GLU A 188 -0.66 -9.53 4.85
N TYR A 189 0.65 -9.42 4.93
CA TYR A 189 1.41 -9.72 6.12
C TYR A 189 1.62 -8.46 6.97
N THR A 190 1.22 -8.51 8.23
CA THR A 190 1.49 -7.44 9.20
C THR A 190 2.84 -7.70 9.86
N VAL A 191 3.78 -6.77 9.69
CA VAL A 191 5.09 -6.81 10.34
C VAL A 191 4.95 -6.59 11.85
N SER A 192 5.59 -7.46 12.64
CA SER A 192 5.72 -7.33 14.09
C SER A 192 7.08 -6.77 14.51
N GLU A 193 7.18 -6.23 15.73
CA GLU A 193 8.47 -5.87 16.33
C GLU A 193 9.33 -7.09 16.72
N GLU A 194 8.69 -8.25 16.90
CA GLU A 194 9.37 -9.50 17.25
C GLU A 194 10.02 -10.17 16.04
N ASP A 195 11.11 -10.89 16.30
CA ASP A 195 11.79 -11.71 15.30
C ASP A 195 10.87 -12.84 14.80
N VAL A 196 10.83 -13.03 13.47
CA VAL A 196 10.02 -14.06 12.83
C VAL A 196 10.85 -15.33 12.66
N SER A 197 10.38 -16.43 13.25
CA SER A 197 10.99 -17.75 13.10
C SER A 197 10.17 -18.75 12.28
N ASP A 198 8.89 -18.44 12.05
CA ASP A 198 8.04 -19.24 11.19
C ASP A 198 8.45 -19.09 9.71
N ALA A 199 8.19 -20.13 8.93
CA ALA A 199 8.41 -20.09 7.49
C ALA A 199 7.58 -18.97 6.87
N LEU A 200 8.22 -18.14 6.04
CA LEU A 200 7.63 -16.93 5.52
C LEU A 200 8.11 -16.66 4.09
N ALA A 201 7.17 -16.49 3.17
CA ALA A 201 7.42 -16.10 1.78
C ALA A 201 6.61 -14.83 1.48
N LEU A 202 7.30 -13.76 1.08
CA LEU A 202 6.73 -12.43 0.91
C LEU A 202 7.18 -11.72 -0.37
N LYS A 203 6.29 -10.85 -0.82
CA LYS A 203 6.54 -9.80 -1.82
C LYS A 203 6.14 -8.43 -1.24
N ALA A 204 6.93 -7.41 -1.51
CA ALA A 204 6.56 -6.02 -1.30
C ALA A 204 5.65 -5.58 -2.46
N ALA A 205 4.36 -5.36 -2.20
CA ALA A 205 3.38 -5.16 -3.25
C ALA A 205 2.18 -4.33 -2.79
N HIS A 206 1.06 -4.46 -3.50
CA HIS A 206 -0.21 -3.84 -3.15
C HIS A 206 -1.40 -4.79 -3.41
N GLY A 207 -2.53 -4.52 -2.75
CA GLY A 207 -3.81 -5.15 -3.10
C GLY A 207 -4.56 -4.34 -4.16
N GLN A 208 -5.87 -4.55 -4.23
CA GLN A 208 -6.74 -3.65 -4.97
C GLN A 208 -6.84 -2.28 -4.31
N PHE A 209 -6.97 -1.25 -5.14
CA PHE A 209 -7.21 0.13 -4.71
C PHE A 209 -8.63 0.58 -5.08
N CYS A 210 -9.19 1.42 -4.23
CA CYS A 210 -10.36 2.24 -4.49
C CYS A 210 -9.91 3.69 -4.68
N SER A 211 -10.71 4.47 -5.39
CA SER A 211 -10.48 5.88 -5.66
C SER A 211 -11.44 6.71 -4.82
N VAL A 212 -10.93 7.71 -4.10
CA VAL A 212 -11.75 8.74 -3.47
C VAL A 212 -11.64 10.00 -4.30
N THR A 213 -12.78 10.49 -4.80
CA THR A 213 -12.88 11.67 -5.66
C THR A 213 -13.78 12.71 -5.04
N TYR A 214 -13.55 13.98 -5.38
CA TYR A 214 -14.28 15.11 -4.86
C TYR A 214 -15.01 15.85 -5.98
N GLU A 215 -16.24 16.28 -5.71
CA GLU A 215 -17.01 17.17 -6.58
C GLU A 215 -17.67 18.28 -5.75
N VAL A 216 -17.57 19.52 -6.24
CA VAL A 216 -18.25 20.66 -5.63
C VAL A 216 -19.35 21.14 -6.58
N THR A 217 -20.57 21.31 -6.06
CA THR A 217 -21.75 21.69 -6.84
C THR A 217 -22.52 22.85 -6.18
N GLY A 218 -23.61 23.30 -6.83
CA GLY A 218 -24.49 24.35 -6.33
C GLY A 218 -24.03 25.76 -6.70
N ASP A 219 -24.40 26.73 -5.86
CA ASP A 219 -24.03 28.13 -6.05
C ASP A 219 -22.58 28.35 -5.57
N ILE A 220 -21.59 28.03 -6.39
CA ILE A 220 -20.18 28.11 -5.98
C ILE A 220 -19.76 29.59 -5.84
N PRO A 221 -19.26 30.03 -4.67
CA PRO A 221 -18.75 31.38 -4.50
C PRO A 221 -17.46 31.58 -5.30
N SER A 222 -17.25 32.79 -5.79
CA SER A 222 -16.09 33.13 -6.65
C SER A 222 -14.72 32.97 -5.96
N ASP A 223 -14.70 32.95 -4.63
CA ASP A 223 -13.52 32.76 -3.78
C ASP A 223 -13.50 31.38 -3.11
N ALA A 224 -14.27 30.40 -3.61
CA ALA A 224 -14.20 29.02 -3.14
C ALA A 224 -12.79 28.44 -3.35
N GLY A 225 -12.34 27.64 -2.38
CA GLY A 225 -11.08 26.89 -2.50
C GLY A 225 -11.11 25.88 -3.65
N ALA A 226 -9.92 25.39 -4.04
CA ALA A 226 -9.80 24.31 -5.01
C ALA A 226 -10.49 23.02 -4.52
N VAL A 227 -10.99 22.24 -5.47
CA VAL A 227 -11.48 20.88 -5.18
C VAL A 227 -10.29 20.03 -4.73
N PRO A 228 -10.40 19.24 -3.64
CA PRO A 228 -9.31 18.37 -3.21
C PRO A 228 -8.90 17.36 -4.30
N ALA A 229 -7.62 16.99 -4.30
CA ALA A 229 -7.10 15.99 -5.23
C ALA A 229 -7.74 14.62 -4.99
N ALA A 230 -7.87 13.83 -6.06
CA ALA A 230 -8.27 12.43 -5.92
C ALA A 230 -7.19 11.64 -5.17
N ALA A 231 -7.63 10.66 -4.38
CA ALA A 231 -6.74 9.77 -3.65
C ALA A 231 -6.98 8.32 -4.07
N LYS A 232 -5.90 7.53 -4.11
CA LYS A 232 -5.97 6.07 -4.13
C LYS A 232 -5.87 5.57 -2.71
N VAL A 233 -6.79 4.69 -2.34
CA VAL A 233 -6.89 4.13 -1.00
C VAL A 233 -6.97 2.62 -1.14
N LYS A 234 -6.26 1.90 -0.28
CA LYS A 234 -6.32 0.45 -0.25
C LYS A 234 -7.77 -0.03 -0.03
N MET A 235 -8.20 -1.05 -0.76
CA MET A 235 -9.49 -1.70 -0.52
C MET A 235 -9.52 -2.30 0.89
N ASN A 236 -10.65 -2.18 1.59
CA ASN A 236 -10.80 -2.41 3.04
C ASN A 236 -10.04 -1.40 3.93
N GLY A 237 -9.40 -0.38 3.34
CA GLY A 237 -8.73 0.68 4.06
C GLY A 237 -9.68 1.77 4.55
N SER A 238 -9.10 2.73 5.26
CA SER A 238 -9.77 3.94 5.72
C SER A 238 -9.24 5.18 4.99
N TYR A 239 -10.03 6.24 4.98
CA TYR A 239 -9.68 7.51 4.35
C TYR A 239 -10.17 8.68 5.18
N THR A 240 -9.25 9.58 5.54
CA THR A 240 -9.59 10.85 6.17
C THR A 240 -10.05 11.84 5.11
N VAL A 241 -11.26 12.37 5.28
CA VAL A 241 -11.87 13.29 4.33
C VAL A 241 -11.26 14.68 4.48
N ALA A 242 -10.92 15.32 3.36
CA ALA A 242 -10.45 16.69 3.30
C ALA A 242 -11.35 17.67 4.08
N PRO A 243 -10.79 18.73 4.68
CA PRO A 243 -11.57 19.76 5.37
C PRO A 243 -12.66 20.37 4.49
N VAL A 244 -13.72 20.89 5.12
CA VAL A 244 -14.77 21.62 4.42
C VAL A 244 -14.23 22.89 3.77
N GLN A 245 -14.76 23.24 2.59
CA GLN A 245 -14.38 24.48 1.94
C GLN A 245 -14.93 25.70 2.70
N THR A 246 -14.21 26.81 2.60
CA THR A 246 -14.58 28.09 3.21
C THR A 246 -14.66 29.18 2.14
N THR A 247 -15.33 30.28 2.48
CA THR A 247 -15.48 31.48 1.64
C THR A 247 -15.57 32.70 2.57
N SER A 248 -15.12 33.86 2.09
CA SER A 248 -15.33 35.13 2.77
C SER A 248 -16.75 35.69 2.57
N GLN A 249 -17.52 35.12 1.63
CA GLN A 249 -18.86 35.60 1.26
C GLN A 249 -19.92 35.06 2.22
N SER A 250 -20.33 35.88 3.20
CA SER A 250 -21.26 35.50 4.28
C SER A 250 -22.63 34.94 3.87
N ARG A 251 -23.05 35.16 2.62
CA ARG A 251 -24.32 34.64 2.08
C ARG A 251 -24.24 33.18 1.62
N TYR A 252 -23.07 32.56 1.66
CA TYR A 252 -22.86 31.19 1.20
C TYR A 252 -22.60 30.25 2.37
N THR A 253 -23.07 29.02 2.25
CA THR A 253 -22.78 27.93 3.20
C THR A 253 -22.41 26.68 2.43
N PHE A 254 -21.33 26.02 2.84
CA PHE A 254 -20.94 24.72 2.31
C PHE A 254 -21.61 23.62 3.12
N SER A 255 -22.18 22.63 2.42
CA SER A 255 -22.96 21.57 3.05
C SER A 255 -22.13 20.58 3.86
N GLY A 256 -20.80 20.59 3.70
CA GLY A 256 -19.92 19.48 4.06
C GLY A 256 -19.91 18.38 3.01
N TRP A 257 -18.94 17.47 3.09
CA TRP A 257 -18.74 16.36 2.17
C TRP A 257 -19.69 15.20 2.47
N ARG A 258 -20.39 14.70 1.45
CA ARG A 258 -21.30 13.55 1.55
C ARG A 258 -20.97 12.49 0.50
N ILE A 259 -21.10 11.22 0.87
CA ILE A 259 -20.94 10.12 -0.07
C ILE A 259 -22.06 10.20 -1.10
N ASN A 260 -21.69 10.31 -2.39
CA ASN A 260 -22.61 10.47 -3.51
C ASN A 260 -23.63 11.62 -3.35
N GLY A 261 -23.30 12.63 -2.53
CA GLY A 261 -24.13 13.83 -2.32
C GLY A 261 -25.36 13.66 -1.42
N SER A 262 -25.55 12.50 -0.79
CA SER A 262 -26.68 12.23 0.10
C SER A 262 -26.25 11.74 1.48
N GLY A 263 -27.17 11.79 2.44
CA GLY A 263 -26.92 11.33 3.81
C GLY A 263 -26.11 12.31 4.67
N ASP A 264 -25.38 11.75 5.63
CA ASP A 264 -24.64 12.50 6.63
C ASP A 264 -23.30 13.03 6.12
N VAL A 265 -22.85 14.14 6.72
CA VAL A 265 -21.52 14.69 6.44
C VAL A 265 -20.47 13.73 7.00
N VAL A 266 -19.50 13.37 6.18
CA VAL A 266 -18.41 12.47 6.54
C VAL A 266 -17.10 13.23 6.73
N THR A 267 -16.37 12.87 7.79
CA THR A 267 -15.00 13.32 8.05
C THR A 267 -13.98 12.18 7.93
N GLU A 268 -14.46 10.94 7.91
CA GLU A 268 -13.69 9.72 7.75
C GLU A 268 -14.59 8.68 7.05
N ILE A 269 -13.97 7.83 6.23
CA ILE A 269 -14.61 6.65 5.64
C ILE A 269 -13.80 5.44 6.05
N LYS A 270 -14.46 4.38 6.53
CA LYS A 270 -13.83 3.11 6.91
C LYS A 270 -14.27 2.01 5.96
N ASP A 271 -13.48 0.94 5.90
CA ASP A 271 -13.80 -0.29 5.18
C ASP A 271 -14.19 -0.05 3.71
N ILE A 272 -13.43 0.78 2.99
CA ILE A 272 -13.75 1.17 1.60
C ILE A 272 -13.73 -0.05 0.68
N GLN A 273 -14.88 -0.41 0.12
CA GLN A 273 -15.04 -1.57 -0.79
C GLN A 273 -15.09 -1.20 -2.28
N GLN A 274 -15.22 0.08 -2.60
CA GLN A 274 -15.40 0.57 -3.96
C GLN A 274 -14.99 2.03 -4.07
N ASP A 275 -14.84 2.51 -5.30
CA ASP A 275 -14.64 3.93 -5.57
C ASP A 275 -15.73 4.77 -4.88
N VAL A 276 -15.28 5.84 -4.21
CA VAL A 276 -16.13 6.77 -3.48
C VAL A 276 -16.08 8.14 -4.14
N LYS A 277 -17.26 8.72 -4.33
CA LYS A 277 -17.39 10.11 -4.77
C LYS A 277 -17.95 10.94 -3.62
N LEU A 278 -17.19 11.92 -3.16
CA LEU A 278 -17.58 12.87 -2.13
C LEU A 278 -18.08 14.16 -2.78
N ILE A 279 -19.32 14.51 -2.50
CA ILE A 279 -19.96 15.70 -3.09
C ILE A 279 -20.25 16.71 -1.97
N GLY A 280 -19.81 17.94 -2.19
CA GLY A 280 -20.13 19.08 -1.34
C GLY A 280 -20.90 20.13 -2.12
N VAL A 281 -21.94 20.69 -1.52
CA VAL A 281 -22.85 21.64 -2.17
C VAL A 281 -22.69 23.01 -1.52
N TRP A 282 -22.46 24.03 -2.35
CA TRP A 282 -22.61 25.42 -1.93
C TRP A 282 -24.05 25.88 -2.12
N THR A 283 -24.61 26.51 -1.09
CA THR A 283 -25.94 27.13 -1.15
C THR A 283 -25.82 28.62 -0.90
N ARG A 284 -26.37 29.44 -1.79
CA ARG A 284 -26.50 30.89 -1.59
C ARG A 284 -27.80 31.20 -0.87
N ARG A 285 -27.74 31.85 0.29
CA ARG A 285 -28.92 32.42 0.95
C ARG A 285 -29.49 33.51 0.06
N SER A 286 -30.76 33.37 -0.31
CA SER A 286 -31.51 34.43 -0.95
C SER A 286 -31.72 35.57 0.04
N SER A 287 -31.52 36.80 -0.41
CA SER A 287 -31.97 37.98 0.32
C SER A 287 -33.50 37.94 0.31
N GLY A 288 -34.11 37.50 1.41
CA GLY A 288 -35.56 37.57 1.59
C GLY A 288 -36.03 38.99 1.25
N GLY A 289 -36.87 39.10 0.22
CA GLY A 289 -37.48 40.36 -0.18
C GLY A 289 -38.40 40.86 0.93
N GLY A 290 -38.29 42.15 1.25
CA GLY A 290 -39.31 42.86 2.01
C GLY A 290 -40.63 42.84 1.23
N GLY A 291 -41.50 41.90 1.55
CA GLY A 291 -42.89 41.86 1.10
C GLY A 291 -43.71 42.76 2.00
N GLY A 292 -44.16 43.89 1.44
CA GLY A 292 -44.90 44.94 2.13
C GLY A 292 -46.16 44.44 2.85
N SER A 293 -46.50 45.18 3.90
CA SER A 293 -47.77 45.10 4.61
C SER A 293 -48.95 45.14 3.62
N SER A 294 -49.56 43.97 3.36
CA SER A 294 -50.91 43.91 2.81
C SER A 294 -51.87 44.35 3.91
N LYS A 295 -52.17 45.64 3.91
CA LYS A 295 -53.31 46.24 4.62
C LYS A 295 -54.58 45.52 4.14
N PRO A 296 -55.41 44.93 5.02
CA PRO A 296 -56.65 44.31 4.57
C PRO A 296 -57.63 45.41 4.17
N THR A 297 -57.92 45.54 2.87
CA THR A 297 -59.12 46.24 2.41
C THR A 297 -60.31 45.30 2.59
N VAL A 298 -61.07 45.56 3.65
CA VAL A 298 -62.41 45.02 3.85
C VAL A 298 -63.33 45.81 2.92
N ASP A 299 -63.91 45.16 1.92
CA ASP A 299 -65.05 45.71 1.18
C ASP A 299 -66.32 45.38 1.97
N ILE A 300 -66.86 46.38 2.66
CA ILE A 300 -68.20 46.36 3.26
C ILE A 300 -69.17 46.81 2.18
N PRO A 301 -70.11 45.98 1.70
CA PRO A 301 -71.20 46.48 0.86
C PRO A 301 -72.14 47.32 1.74
N ASP A 302 -72.25 48.61 1.40
CA ASP A 302 -73.24 49.51 1.98
C ASP A 302 -74.65 49.14 1.49
N ASP A 303 -75.55 49.05 2.45
CA ASP A 303 -76.96 48.68 2.33
C ASP A 303 -77.75 49.53 1.31
N VAL A 304 -78.69 48.88 0.60
CA VAL A 304 -79.80 49.54 -0.07
C VAL A 304 -81.03 49.47 0.84
N PRO A 305 -81.66 50.60 1.23
CA PRO A 305 -82.84 50.59 2.06
C PRO A 305 -84.15 50.60 1.27
N THR A 306 -85.23 50.27 2.00
CA THR A 306 -86.68 50.46 1.72
C THR A 306 -87.37 49.32 0.92
N SER A 307 -88.54 48.79 1.28
CA SER A 307 -89.56 49.16 2.28
C SER A 307 -90.63 48.05 2.42
N ALA A 308 -91.22 47.96 3.62
CA ALA A 308 -92.64 47.66 3.94
C ALA A 308 -93.37 46.40 3.38
N HIS A 309 -93.66 45.45 4.29
CA HIS A 309 -94.95 44.83 4.69
C HIS A 309 -96.20 44.86 3.75
N PRO A 310 -97.27 44.02 3.98
CA PRO A 310 -97.43 42.80 4.80
C PRO A 310 -98.32 41.68 4.17
N ALA A 311 -98.55 40.63 4.98
CA ALA A 311 -99.78 39.82 5.13
C ALA A 311 -100.00 38.58 4.25
N GLY A 312 -100.34 37.47 4.93
CA GLY A 312 -100.78 36.19 4.38
C GLY A 312 -100.39 35.05 5.31
#